data_AF-A0A355TNJ3-F1
#
_entry.id   AF-A0A355TNJ3-F1
#
_cell.length_a   1.000
_cell.length_b   1.000
_cell.length_c   1.000
_cell.angle_alpha   90.00
_cell.angle_beta   90.00
_cell.angle_gamma   90.00
#
_symmetry.space_group_name_H-M   'P 1'
#
loop_
_entity.id
_entity.type
_entity.pdbx_description
1 polymer ?
#
loop_
_entity_poly.entity_id
_entity_poly.type
_entity_poly.pdbx_seq_one_letter_code
_entity_poly.pdbx_strand_id
1 'polypeptide(L)' 'RKQKRKSDDDADFQQKLQKFACAGAEILVSSPCLESRGISLGNMCSGVRVVTFEEIAKMMGQVDQVVCL' A
#
# COMPACT_ATOMS: atom_id res chain seq x y z
N ARG A 1 -34.79 0.64 -2.38
CA ARG A 1 -33.51 0.33 -3.07
C ARG A 1 -32.37 0.46 -2.05
N LYS A 2 -31.94 -0.65 -1.42
CA LYS A 2 -30.90 -0.64 -0.38
C LYS A 2 -29.53 -0.81 -1.03
N GLN A 3 -28.67 0.19 -0.93
CA GLN A 3 -27.27 0.15 -1.36
C GLN A 3 -26.48 -0.77 -0.42
N LYS A 4 -26.00 -1.89 -0.95
CA LYS A 4 -25.09 -2.84 -0.27
C LYS A 4 -24.07 -3.31 -1.31
N ARG A 5 -23.15 -2.41 -1.70
CA ARG A 5 -22.07 -2.68 -2.68
C ARG A 5 -20.71 -2.12 -2.28
N LYS A 6 -20.56 -1.52 -1.09
CA LYS A 6 -19.28 -0.91 -0.68
C LYS A 6 -18.28 -1.91 -0.09
N SER A 7 -18.72 -3.07 0.39
CA SER A 7 -17.86 -4.04 1.08
C SER A 7 -17.13 -5.02 0.15
N ASP A 8 -17.57 -5.13 -1.11
CA ASP A 8 -17.03 -6.12 -2.06
C ASP A 8 -15.72 -5.64 -2.69
N ASP A 9 -15.65 -4.37 -3.11
CA ASP A 9 -14.49 -3.81 -3.81
C ASP A 9 -13.25 -3.67 -2.90
N ASP A 10 -13.42 -3.24 -1.65
CA ASP A 10 -12.30 -3.07 -0.71
C ASP A 10 -11.67 -4.43 -0.37
N ALA A 11 -12.48 -5.48 -0.21
CA ALA A 11 -12.01 -6.84 0.05
C ALA A 11 -11.26 -7.43 -1.16
N ASP A 12 -11.72 -7.15 -2.39
CA ASP A 12 -11.04 -7.55 -3.62
C ASP A 12 -9.68 -6.85 -3.76
N PHE A 13 -9.61 -5.55 -3.47
CA PHE A 13 -8.37 -4.79 -3.57
C PHE A 13 -7.33 -5.27 -2.54
N GLN A 14 -7.74 -5.49 -1.28
CA GLN A 14 -6.87 -6.03 -0.24
C GLN A 14 -6.34 -7.43 -0.59
N GLN A 15 -7.19 -8.30 -1.17
CA GLN A 15 -6.73 -9.60 -1.66
C GLN A 15 -5.72 -9.49 -2.80
N LYS A 16 -5.89 -8.54 -3.73
CA LYS A 16 -4.93 -8.31 -4.82
C LYS A 16 -3.57 -7.88 -4.27
N LEU A 17 -3.55 -6.91 -3.34
CA LEU A 17 -2.31 -6.51 -2.66
C LEU A 17 -1.64 -7.71 -1.97
N GLN A 18 -2.41 -8.51 -1.24
CA GLN A 18 -1.86 -9.69 -0.57
C GLN A 18 -1.25 -10.70 -1.55
N LYS A 19 -1.90 -10.94 -2.71
CA LYS A 19 -1.35 -11.82 -3.77
C LYS A 19 -0.01 -11.31 -4.29
N PHE A 20 0.13 -10.01 -4.52
CA PHE A 20 1.41 -9.41 -4.94
C PHE A 20 2.48 -9.56 -3.85
N ALA A 21 2.14 -9.29 -2.59
CA ALA A 21 3.06 -9.49 -1.47
C ALA A 21 3.52 -10.95 -1.36
N CYS A 22 2.60 -11.92 -1.51
CA CYS A 22 2.93 -13.35 -1.54
C CYS A 22 3.80 -13.75 -2.73
N ALA A 23 3.73 -13.02 -3.86
CA ALA A 23 4.62 -13.21 -5.01
C ALA A 23 6.00 -12.55 -4.83
N GLY A 24 6.26 -11.93 -3.67
CA GLY A 24 7.52 -11.27 -3.35
C GLY A 24 7.56 -9.78 -3.68
N ALA A 25 6.44 -9.17 -4.08
CA ALA A 25 6.40 -7.72 -4.30
C ALA A 25 6.43 -6.98 -2.95
N GLU A 26 7.31 -5.99 -2.83
CA GLU A 26 7.33 -5.11 -1.67
C GLU A 26 6.26 -4.02 -1.82
N ILE A 27 5.25 -4.07 -0.95
CA ILE A 27 4.17 -3.07 -0.92
C ILE A 27 4.48 -2.08 0.20
N LEU A 28 4.72 -0.84 -0.18
CA LEU A 28 5.26 0.19 0.70
C LEU A 28 4.30 1.37 0.78
N VAL A 29 4.16 1.92 1.98
CA VAL A 29 3.32 3.09 2.23
C VAL A 29 4.12 4.14 2.98
N SER A 30 4.09 5.38 2.49
CA SER A 30 4.81 6.51 3.09
C SER A 30 4.17 6.92 4.42
N SER A 31 4.93 6.90 5.52
CA SER A 31 4.45 7.37 6.84
C SER A 31 4.01 8.84 6.83
N PRO A 32 4.77 9.80 6.27
CA PRO A 32 4.30 11.19 6.18
C PRO A 32 2.98 11.34 5.41
N CYS A 33 2.72 10.48 4.42
CA CYS A 33 1.46 10.50 3.67
C CYS A 33 0.29 9.97 4.51
N LEU A 34 0.52 9.01 5.42
CA LEU A 34 -0.50 8.52 6.34
C LEU A 34 -0.83 9.58 7.40
N GLU A 35 0.20 10.19 8.00
CA GLU A 35 0.07 11.24 9.01
C GLU A 35 -0.70 12.45 8.46
N SER A 36 -0.31 12.95 7.29
CA SER A 36 -1.00 14.08 6.64
C SER A 36 -2.46 13.80 6.27
N ARG A 37 -2.83 12.53 6.11
CA ARG A 37 -4.22 12.10 5.85
C ARG A 37 -4.98 11.67 7.12
N GLY A 38 -4.35 11.73 8.29
CA GLY A 38 -4.95 11.28 9.55
C GLY A 38 -5.24 9.77 9.59
N ILE A 39 -4.55 8.97 8.77
CA ILE A 39 -4.72 7.52 8.73
C ILE A 39 -3.87 6.91 9.83
N SER A 40 -4.52 6.25 10.79
CA SER A 40 -3.82 5.53 11.85
C SER A 40 -3.04 4.35 11.28
N LEU A 41 -1.87 4.07 11.86
CA LEU A 41 -1.04 2.91 11.49
C LEU A 41 -1.70 1.56 11.81
N GLY A 42 -2.82 1.55 12.54
CA GLY A 42 -3.57 0.35 12.88
C GLY A 42 -4.28 -0.29 11.67
N ASN A 43 -4.29 -1.62 11.63
CA ASN A 43 -4.93 -2.46 10.61
C ASN A 43 -4.45 -2.24 9.16
N MET A 44 -3.13 -2.09 8.96
CA MET A 44 -2.56 -2.26 7.62
C MET A 44 -2.70 -3.72 7.15
N CYS A 45 -2.90 -3.93 5.86
CA CYS A 45 -2.97 -5.27 5.29
C CYS A 45 -1.66 -6.03 5.51
N SER A 46 -1.76 -7.33 5.75
CA SER A 46 -0.58 -8.20 5.83
C SER A 46 0.25 -8.09 4.56
N GLY A 47 1.57 -7.89 4.70
CA GLY A 47 2.49 -7.68 3.59
C GLY A 47 2.72 -6.21 3.19
N VAL A 48 2.01 -5.26 3.81
CA VAL A 48 2.27 -3.82 3.64
C VAL A 48 3.26 -3.33 4.69
N ARG A 49 4.32 -2.65 4.26
CA ARG A 49 5.30 -2.01 5.15
C ARG A 49 5.14 -0.50 5.10
N VAL A 50 5.12 0.12 6.27
CA VAL A 50 5.16 1.58 6.38
C VAL A 50 6.62 2.02 6.42
N VAL A 51 6.98 2.98 5.57
CA VAL A 51 8.35 3.44 5.35
C VAL A 51 8.42 4.97 5.28
N THR A 52 9.59 5.51 5.56
CA THR A 52 9.93 6.92 5.43
C THR A 52 10.24 7.29 3.98
N PHE A 53 10.26 8.60 3.67
CA PHE A 53 10.72 9.07 2.37
C PHE A 53 12.19 8.72 2.08
N GLU A 54 13.05 8.67 3.11
CA GLU A 54 14.46 8.31 2.94
C GLU A 54 14.62 6.86 2.49
N GLU A 55 13.82 5.94 3.04
CA GLU A 55 13.81 4.54 2.61
C GLU A 55 13.35 4.43 1.15
N ILE A 56 12.25 5.11 0.78
CA ILE A 56 11.77 5.15 -0.61
C ILE A 56 12.85 5.67 -1.57
N ALA A 57 13.51 6.77 -1.21
CA ALA A 57 14.56 7.37 -2.03
C ALA A 57 15.76 6.42 -2.23
N LYS A 58 16.15 5.67 -1.18
CA LYS A 58 17.20 4.64 -1.29
C LYS A 58 16.82 3.54 -2.28
N MET A 59 15.57 3.07 -2.25
CA MET A 59 15.10 2.05 -3.20
C MET A 59 15.00 2.58 -4.63
N MET A 60 14.63 3.84 -4.84
CA MET A 60 14.61 4.44 -6.17
C MET A 60 15.99 4.45 -6.84
N GLY A 61 17.08 4.50 -6.07
CA GLY A 61 18.44 4.38 -6.60
C GLY A 61 18.85 2.97 -7.01
N GLN A 62 18.03 1.95 -6.70
CA GLN A 62 18.32 0.53 -6.95
C GLN A 62 17.49 -0.07 -8.08
N VAL A 63 16.53 0.68 -8.62
CA VAL A 63 15.63 0.22 -9.69
C VAL A 63 16.05 0.80 -11.03
N ASP A 64 15.98 0.00 -12.09
CA ASP A 64 16.30 0.44 -13.45
C ASP A 64 15.21 1.34 -14.05
N GLN A 65 13.95 1.16 -13.59
CA GLN A 65 12.80 1.88 -14.09
C GLN A 65 11.85 2.26 -12.96
N VAL A 66 11.33 3.48 -13.04
CA VAL A 66 10.24 3.97 -12.19
C VAL A 66 9.05 4.32 -13.09
N VAL A 67 7.87 3.85 -12.72
CA VAL A 67 6.61 4.20 -13.37
C VAL A 67 5.73 4.92 -12.36
N CYS A 68 5.33 6.14 -12.68
CA CYS A 68 4.39 6.95 -11.89
C CYS A 68 3.03 6.96 -12.59
N LEU A 69 1.95 6.72 -11.83
CA LEU A 69 0.57 6.64 -12.32
C LEU A 69 -0.28 7.79 -11.76
#